data_AF-A0A1L7NQ13-F1
#
_entry.id   AF-A0A1L7NQ13-F1
#
_cell.length_a   1.000
_cell.length_b   1.000
_cell.length_c   1.000
_cell.angle_alpha   90.00
_cell.angle_beta   90.00
_cell.angle_gamma   90.00
#
_symmetry.space_group_name_H-M   'P 1'
#
loop_
_entity.id
_entity.type
_entity.pdbx_description
1 polymer ?
#
loop_
_entity_poly.entity_id
_entity_poly.type
_entity_poly.pdbx_seq_one_letter_code
_entity_poly.pdbx_strand_id
1 'polypeptide(L)'
;MKIIFDGTHVRHVGDKGPRGKLRAQLPNKRVAWTAVVQLKDGAGNATEANWSTQPGQSMNYLEAKAAMFAVVDELQRVFIETYNLGPDSVHFTMVSR
;
A
#
# COMPACT_ATOMS: atom_id res chain seq x y z
N MET A 1 10.11 -5.56 -8.50
CA MET A 1 10.15 -5.61 -7.01
C MET A 1 8.74 -5.40 -6.46
N LYS A 2 8.22 -6.37 -5.70
CA LYS A 2 6.91 -6.32 -5.06
C LYS A 2 7.10 -6.08 -3.57
N ILE A 3 6.44 -5.06 -3.02
CA ILE A 3 6.47 -4.78 -1.58
C ILE A 3 5.09 -5.09 -1.03
N ILE A 4 5.03 -6.06 -0.11
CA ILE A 4 3.79 -6.52 0.51
C ILE A 4 3.77 -6.01 1.94
N PHE A 5 2.71 -5.28 2.31
CA PHE A 5 2.49 -4.79 3.66
C PHE A 5 1.32 -5.56 4.27
N ASP A 6 1.57 -6.17 5.42
CA ASP A 6 0.63 -7.06 6.11
C ASP A 6 0.35 -6.57 7.54
N GLY A 7 -0.01 -5.29 7.67
CA GLY A 7 -0.33 -4.57 8.92
C GLY A 7 0.83 -4.39 9.93
N THR A 8 1.73 -5.37 10.02
CA THR A 8 2.84 -5.49 10.98
C THR A 8 4.19 -5.73 10.30
N HIS A 9 4.18 -6.16 9.03
CA HIS A 9 5.39 -6.57 8.33
C HIS A 9 5.46 -5.97 6.93
N VAL A 10 6.64 -5.46 6.57
CA VAL A 10 7.02 -5.10 5.20
C VAL A 10 7.82 -6.26 4.62
N ARG A 11 7.32 -6.90 3.56
CA ARG A 11 8.04 -7.96 2.85
C ARG A 11 8.46 -7.46 1.47
N HIS A 12 9.76 -7.56 1.17
CA HIS A 12 10.32 -7.21 -0.14
C HIS A 12 10.56 -8.48 -0.97
N VAL A 13 9.84 -8.61 -2.09
CA VAL A 13 10.06 -9.68 -3.07
C VAL A 13 10.72 -9.06 -4.30
N GLY A 14 12.02 -9.33 -4.46
CA GLY A 14 12.77 -9.01 -5.68
C GLY A 14 12.76 -10.19 -6.65
N ASP A 15 13.33 -9.99 -7.85
CA ASP A 15 13.39 -11.00 -8.92
C ASP A 15 14.27 -12.23 -8.56
N LYS A 16 14.92 -12.22 -7.39
CA LYS A 16 15.76 -13.30 -6.85
C LYS A 16 15.23 -13.92 -5.56
N GLY A 17 13.92 -13.84 -5.29
CA GLY A 17 13.28 -14.44 -4.11
C GLY A 17 13.23 -13.54 -2.87
N PRO A 18 12.75 -14.06 -1.72
CA PRO A 18 12.55 -13.29 -0.50
C PRO A 18 13.91 -12.92 0.10
N ARG A 19 14.33 -11.66 -0.08
CA ARG A 19 15.43 -11.11 0.71
C ARG A 19 14.89 -10.89 2.12
N GLY A 20 15.52 -11.52 3.11
CA GLY A 20 15.08 -11.51 4.51
C GLY A 20 14.94 -10.11 5.10
N LYS A 21 14.64 -10.05 6.42
CA LYS A 21 14.49 -8.82 7.25
C LYS A 21 15.79 -7.99 7.30
N LEU A 22 16.24 -7.49 6.17
CA LEU A 22 17.33 -6.53 6.05
C LEU A 22 16.70 -5.16 6.05
N ARG A 23 17.24 -4.26 6.87
CA ARG A 23 17.15 -2.81 6.71
C ARG A 23 17.82 -2.43 5.37
N ALA A 24 17.28 -2.93 4.26
CA ALA A 24 17.72 -2.59 2.93
C ALA A 24 17.53 -1.08 2.80
N GLN A 25 18.58 -0.37 2.37
CA GLN A 25 18.44 1.03 2.00
C GLN A 25 17.23 1.16 1.09
N LEU A 26 16.24 1.93 1.54
CA LEU A 26 14.99 2.10 0.81
C LEU A 26 15.34 2.61 -0.60
N PRO A 27 14.70 2.09 -1.66
CA PRO A 27 15.04 2.50 -3.01
C PRO A 27 14.87 4.02 -3.17
N ASN A 28 16.00 4.73 -3.31
CA ASN A 28 16.00 6.16 -3.68
C ASN A 28 15.75 6.36 -5.19
N LYS A 29 15.73 5.26 -5.97
CA LYS A 29 15.37 5.31 -7.39
C LYS A 29 13.92 5.75 -7.52
N ARG A 30 13.70 6.84 -8.24
CA ARG A 30 12.36 7.30 -8.60
C ARG A 30 11.83 6.41 -9.72
N VAL A 31 10.66 5.83 -9.49
CA VAL A 31 10.00 4.88 -10.40
C VAL A 31 8.49 5.12 -10.41
N ALA A 32 7.79 4.53 -11.37
CA ALA A 32 6.33 4.55 -11.35
C ALA A 32 5.83 3.53 -10.32
N TRP A 33 4.74 3.86 -9.63
CA TRP A 33 4.16 2.98 -8.62
C TRP A 33 2.69 2.70 -8.92
N THR A 34 2.28 1.48 -8.60
CA THR A 34 0.88 1.06 -8.57
C THR A 34 0.60 0.40 -7.24
N ALA A 35 -0.60 0.57 -6.71
CA ALA A 35 -1.00 -0.06 -5.47
C ALA A 35 -2.47 -0.45 -5.47
N VAL A 36 -2.77 -1.47 -4.67
CA VAL A 36 -4.13 -1.90 -4.32
C VAL A 36 -4.24 -1.82 -2.81
N VAL A 37 -5.28 -1.15 -2.32
CA VAL A 37 -5.61 -1.00 -0.89
C VAL A 37 -6.94 -1.66 -0.63
N GLN A 38 -7.03 -2.45 0.43
CA GLN A 38 -8.24 -3.11 0.87
C GLN A 38 -8.44 -2.92 2.36
N LEU A 39 -9.61 -2.41 2.74
CA LEU A 39 -10.07 -2.28 4.12
C LEU A 39 -11.10 -3.36 4.39
N LYS A 40 -11.04 -4.01 5.55
CA LYS A 40 -12.01 -5.02 5.98
C LYS A 40 -12.35 -4.89 7.45
N ASP A 41 -13.57 -5.26 7.81
CA ASP A 41 -13.99 -5.53 9.19
C ASP A 41 -14.23 -7.03 9.43
N GLY A 42 -14.47 -7.40 10.69
CA GLY A 42 -14.80 -8.76 11.13
C GLY A 42 -16.23 -9.19 10.78
N ALA A 43 -17.09 -8.27 10.31
CA ALA A 43 -18.43 -8.57 9.83
C ALA A 43 -18.43 -9.00 8.34
N GLY A 44 -17.30 -8.86 7.64
CA GLY A 44 -17.15 -9.22 6.24
C GLY A 44 -17.37 -8.04 5.27
N ASN A 45 -17.55 -6.83 5.77
CA ASN A 45 -17.55 -5.63 4.94
C ASN A 45 -16.15 -5.34 4.42
N ALA A 46 -16.06 -4.94 3.16
CA ALA A 46 -14.79 -4.66 2.52
C ALA A 46 -14.91 -3.51 1.52
N THR A 47 -13.88 -2.67 1.45
CA THR A 47 -13.74 -1.65 0.41
C THR A 47 -12.34 -1.72 -0.17
N GLU A 48 -12.23 -1.53 -1.49
CA GLU A 48 -10.97 -1.59 -2.21
C GLU A 48 -10.76 -0.34 -3.05
N ALA A 49 -9.51 0.14 -3.12
CA ALA A 49 -9.11 1.20 -4.02
C ALA A 49 -7.81 0.84 -4.75
N ASN A 50 -7.78 1.21 -6.04
CA ASN A 50 -6.59 1.12 -6.87
C ASN A 50 -5.96 2.50 -7.01
N TRP A 51 -4.65 2.58 -6.83
CA TRP A 51 -3.87 3.81 -6.95
C TRP A 51 -2.69 3.61 -7.90
N SER A 52 -2.35 4.65 -8.64
CA SER A 52 -1.12 4.67 -9.44
C SER A 52 -0.56 6.08 -9.54
N THR A 53 0.76 6.19 -9.72
CA THR A 53 1.40 7.45 -10.09
C THR A 53 0.85 7.96 -11.42
N GLN A 54 0.68 9.27 -11.55
CA GLN A 54 0.22 9.87 -12.81
C GLN A 54 1.20 9.60 -13.96
N PRO A 55 0.73 9.59 -15.22
CA PRO A 55 1.61 9.45 -16.38
C PRO A 55 2.76 10.46 -16.36
N GLY A 56 4.00 10.00 -16.52
CA GLY A 56 5.20 10.84 -16.47
C GLY A 56 5.70 11.20 -15.06
N GLN A 57 4.95 10.83 -14.01
CA GLN A 57 5.37 11.04 -12.62
C GLN A 57 6.19 9.85 -12.12
N SER A 58 7.30 10.13 -11.45
CA SER A 58 8.10 9.13 -10.74
C SER A 58 8.29 9.54 -9.29
N MET A 59 8.19 8.57 -8.39
CA MET A 59 8.31 8.78 -6.95
C MET A 59 9.37 7.85 -6.37
N ASN A 60 10.11 8.34 -5.39
CA ASN A 60 10.88 7.46 -4.52
C ASN A 60 9.92 6.70 -3.57
N TYR A 61 10.45 5.72 -2.86
CA TYR A 61 9.62 4.91 -1.97
C TYR A 61 8.94 5.71 -0.84
N LEU A 62 9.59 6.73 -0.29
CA LEU A 62 9.02 7.53 0.82
C LEU A 62 7.85 8.40 0.33
N GLU A 63 7.99 9.01 -0.83
CA GLU A 63 6.92 9.75 -1.50
C GLU A 63 5.73 8.84 -1.82
N ALA A 64 6.00 7.66 -2.41
CA ALA A 64 4.96 6.69 -2.72
C ALA A 64 4.27 6.17 -1.44
N LYS A 65 5.03 5.92 -0.36
CA LYS A 65 4.49 5.53 0.94
C LYS A 65 3.57 6.62 1.50
N ALA A 66 3.99 7.88 1.48
CA ALA A 66 3.18 8.99 1.98
C ALA A 66 1.86 9.14 1.20
N ALA A 67 1.93 9.05 -0.15
CA ALA A 67 0.73 9.06 -0.99
C ALA A 67 -0.21 7.89 -0.65
N MET A 68 0.34 6.70 -0.36
CA MET A 68 -0.47 5.54 0.03
C MET A 68 -1.20 5.72 1.36
N PHE A 69 -0.58 6.35 2.35
CA PHE A 69 -1.28 6.65 3.61
C PHE A 69 -2.45 7.62 3.40
N ALA A 70 -2.28 8.64 2.55
CA ALA A 70 -3.38 9.52 2.20
C ALA A 70 -4.55 8.78 1.50
N VAL A 71 -4.26 7.80 0.65
CA VAL A 71 -5.28 6.94 0.04
C VAL A 71 -5.99 6.07 1.08
N VAL A 72 -5.24 5.52 2.05
CA VAL A 72 -5.82 4.72 3.15
C VAL A 72 -6.74 5.57 4.02
N ASP A 73 -6.32 6.79 4.37
CA ASP A 73 -7.12 7.69 5.22
C ASP A 73 -8.45 8.06 4.55
N GLU A 74 -8.42 8.36 3.24
CA GLU A 74 -9.63 8.63 2.46
C GLU A 74 -10.53 7.39 2.38
N LEU A 75 -9.95 6.22 2.12
CA LEU A 75 -10.70 4.97 2.04
C LEU A 75 -11.31 4.59 3.40
N GLN A 76 -10.62 4.89 4.50
CA GLN A 76 -11.13 4.70 5.85
C GLN A 76 -12.30 5.63 6.15
N ARG A 77 -12.25 6.89 5.71
CA ARG A 77 -13.38 7.80 5.83
C ARG A 77 -14.60 7.24 5.10
N VAL A 78 -14.44 6.82 3.85
CA VAL A 78 -15.51 6.20 3.06
C VAL A 78 -16.05 4.93 3.72
N PHE A 79 -15.17 4.09 4.28
CA PHE A 79 -15.56 2.87 4.98
C PHE A 79 -16.44 3.18 6.19
N ILE A 80 -16.04 4.16 7.02
CA ILE A 80 -16.80 4.59 8.19
C ILE A 80 -18.14 5.21 7.79
N GLU A 81 -18.17 6.05 6.76
CA GLU A 81 -19.42 6.63 6.25
C GLU A 81 -20.38 5.55 5.72
N THR A 82 -19.85 4.48 5.14
CA THR A 82 -20.67 3.40 4.55
C THR A 82 -21.16 2.39 5.58
N TYR A 83 -20.30 1.99 6.52
CA TYR A 83 -20.57 0.90 7.47
C TYR A 83 -20.77 1.35 8.91
N ASN A 84 -20.67 2.66 9.17
CA ASN A 84 -20.84 3.31 10.47
C ASN A 84 -19.86 2.83 11.56
N LEU A 85 -18.81 2.10 11.17
CA LEU A 85 -17.77 1.51 12.00
C LEU A 85 -16.42 1.62 11.31
N GLY A 86 -15.34 1.65 12.10
CA GLY A 86 -13.97 1.62 11.57
C GLY A 86 -13.58 0.25 11.02
N PRO A 87 -12.65 0.20 10.05
CA PRO A 87 -12.10 -1.07 9.58
C PRO A 87 -11.23 -1.72 10.67
N ASP A 88 -11.29 -3.04 10.78
CA ASP A 88 -10.42 -3.81 11.69
C ASP A 88 -9.03 -4.05 11.10
N SER A 89 -8.92 -4.02 9.76
CA SER A 89 -7.66 -4.27 9.08
C SER A 89 -7.52 -3.49 7.78
N VAL A 90 -6.27 -3.11 7.48
CA VAL A 90 -5.85 -2.47 6.22
C VAL A 90 -4.79 -3.36 5.58
N HIS A 91 -5.04 -3.79 4.36
CA HIS A 91 -4.10 -4.54 3.54
C HIS A 91 -3.76 -3.71 2.30
N PHE A 92 -2.48 -3.55 1.98
CA PHE A 92 -2.11 -2.93 0.72
C PHE A 92 -0.87 -3.55 0.11
N THR A 93 -0.85 -3.58 -1.21
CA THR A 93 0.28 -4.05 -2.00
C THR A 93 0.77 -2.94 -2.90
N MET A 94 2.07 -2.64 -2.85
CA MET A 94 2.72 -1.67 -3.75
C MET A 94 3.66 -2.38 -4.70
N VAL A 95 3.63 -1.98 -5.96
CA VAL A 95 4.49 -2.51 -7.02
C VAL A 95 5.18 -1.35 -7.71
N SER A 96 6.51 -1.40 -7.79
CA SER A 96 7.32 -0.48 -8.59
C SER A 96 7.46 -1.02 -10.02
N ARG A 97 7.30 -0.16 -11.02
CA ARG A 97 7.57 -0.46 -12.44
C ARG A 97 8.84 0.23 -12.92
#